data_AF-A0A840D043-F1
#
_entry.id   AF-A0A840D043-F1
#
_cell.length_a   1.000
_cell.length_b   1.000
_cell.length_c   1.000
_cell.angle_alpha   90.00
_cell.angle_beta   90.00
_cell.angle_gamma   90.00
#
_symmetry.space_group_name_H-M   'P 1'
#
loop_
_entity.id
_entity.type
_entity.pdbx_description
1 polymer ?
#
loop_
_entity_poly.entity_id
_entity_poly.type
_entity_poly.pdbx_seq_one_letter_code
_entity_poly.pdbx_strand_id
1 'polypeptide(L)'
;MAKELALKYGCNPNQKPSRIFMKEGELPIEVLNGRPGYINLLDALNSWQLVKELREATGLPAAASFKHVSPAGAAVGVELNDTLKKIYFVDDLKLSPLATAYARARGADRMSSYGDFIALSDTCDEETARIINREVSDGVIAPDYTPEALEILKNKRKGTYNVVKIDPGYSPAPIETKDVFGITFEQGRNELKIDESLFAEMPTLNKEIPAEAKRDLIISLITLKYTQSNSVCYVKDGQAIGIGAGQQSRIHCTRLAGSKADIWYLRQHPKVMNLPWVEKIRRADRDNTIDIYISDDHEDVLADGAWQQFFTEQPEVLTREEKRAWLNTLTGVSLGSDAFFPFGDNIERAHKSGVTYIAQPGGSVRDDHVIETCDKYKMAMAFTGIRLFHH
;
A
#
# COMPACT_ATOMS: atom_id res chain seq x y z
N MET A 1 6.58 -9.69 -28.80
CA MET A 1 5.46 -9.77 -27.84
C MET A 1 4.14 -9.79 -28.60
N ALA A 2 3.01 -10.13 -27.95
CA ALA A 2 1.72 -10.19 -28.64
C ALA A 2 1.07 -8.79 -28.74
N LYS A 3 0.31 -8.51 -29.80
CA LYS A 3 -0.47 -7.27 -29.93
C LYS A 3 -1.74 -7.26 -29.06
N GLU A 4 -2.25 -8.44 -28.73
CA GLU A 4 -3.45 -8.63 -27.93
C GLU A 4 -3.38 -9.89 -27.05
N LEU A 5 -4.18 -9.91 -26.00
CA LEU A 5 -4.36 -11.06 -25.10
C LEU A 5 -5.85 -11.28 -24.82
N ALA A 6 -6.36 -12.45 -25.20
CA ALA A 6 -7.73 -12.85 -24.92
C ALA A 6 -7.91 -13.26 -23.45
N LEU A 7 -8.93 -12.70 -22.80
CA LEU A 7 -9.21 -12.88 -21.38
C LEU A 7 -10.45 -13.76 -21.16
N LYS A 8 -10.53 -14.39 -19.98
CA LYS A 8 -11.63 -15.30 -19.64
C LYS A 8 -12.99 -14.58 -19.59
N TYR A 9 -13.01 -13.34 -19.11
CA TYR A 9 -14.15 -12.42 -19.00
C TYR A 9 -13.63 -11.02 -18.62
N GLY A 10 -14.52 -10.02 -18.56
CA GLY A 10 -14.24 -8.63 -18.16
C GLY A 10 -14.13 -8.49 -16.64
N CYS A 11 -14.71 -7.43 -16.07
CA CYS A 11 -14.75 -7.27 -14.61
C CYS A 11 -15.51 -8.41 -13.91
N ASN A 12 -16.56 -8.93 -14.55
CA ASN A 12 -17.41 -9.99 -14.02
C ASN A 12 -17.57 -11.17 -15.00
N PRO A 13 -17.85 -12.40 -14.52
CA PRO A 13 -17.96 -13.59 -15.37
C PRO A 13 -18.97 -13.52 -16.53
N ASN A 14 -20.02 -12.71 -16.40
CA ASN A 14 -21.03 -12.49 -17.43
C ASN A 14 -20.60 -11.51 -18.54
N GLN A 15 -19.49 -10.79 -18.36
CA GLN A 15 -18.98 -9.82 -19.34
C GLN A 15 -18.01 -10.51 -20.30
N LYS A 16 -18.54 -11.09 -21.38
CA LYS A 16 -17.75 -11.74 -22.44
C LYS A 16 -18.23 -11.25 -23.81
N PRO A 17 -17.36 -11.21 -24.84
CA PRO A 17 -15.92 -11.50 -24.80
C PRO A 17 -15.11 -10.43 -24.05
N SER A 18 -13.83 -10.72 -23.76
CA SER A 18 -12.92 -9.78 -23.11
C SER A 18 -11.49 -9.98 -23.61
N ARG A 19 -10.74 -8.89 -23.75
CA ARG A 19 -9.33 -8.86 -24.17
C ARG A 19 -8.65 -7.56 -23.70
N ILE A 20 -7.32 -7.57 -23.65
CA ILE A 20 -6.49 -6.35 -23.71
C ILE A 20 -5.75 -6.32 -25.04
N PHE A 21 -5.55 -5.12 -25.61
CA PHE A 21 -4.84 -4.97 -26.88
C PHE A 21 -4.29 -3.55 -27.00
N MET A 22 -3.27 -3.37 -27.83
CA MET A 22 -2.80 -2.05 -28.27
C MET A 22 -3.24 -1.78 -29.70
N LYS A 23 -3.73 -0.57 -29.98
CA LYS A 23 -4.11 -0.14 -31.33
C LYS A 23 -2.87 -0.12 -32.25
N GLU A 24 -1.76 0.39 -31.70
CA GLU A 24 -0.45 0.49 -32.34
C GLU A 24 0.60 -0.19 -31.44
N GLY A 25 1.61 -0.84 -32.04
CA GLY A 25 2.65 -1.55 -31.30
C GLY A 25 2.23 -2.92 -30.74
N GLU A 26 3.06 -3.43 -29.83
CA GLU A 26 2.87 -4.69 -29.11
C GLU A 26 2.66 -4.43 -27.62
N LEU A 27 1.97 -5.34 -26.92
CA LEU A 27 1.84 -5.26 -25.47
C LEU A 27 3.23 -5.25 -24.83
N PRO A 28 3.48 -4.38 -23.83
CA PRO A 28 4.78 -4.31 -23.15
C PRO A 28 4.96 -5.41 -22.10
N ILE A 29 4.11 -6.44 -22.13
CA ILE A 29 4.08 -7.52 -21.14
C ILE A 29 4.20 -8.89 -21.79
N GLU A 30 4.83 -9.81 -21.08
CA GLU A 30 4.93 -11.21 -21.40
C GLU A 30 4.42 -12.05 -20.21
N VAL A 31 3.51 -12.99 -20.47
CA VAL A 31 2.98 -13.90 -19.45
C VAL A 31 3.90 -15.12 -19.36
N LEU A 32 4.73 -15.18 -18.33
CA LEU A 32 5.70 -16.26 -18.12
C LEU A 32 5.07 -17.49 -17.46
N ASN A 33 3.95 -17.31 -16.74
CA ASN A 33 3.16 -18.37 -16.14
C ASN A 33 1.72 -17.92 -15.85
N GLY A 34 0.80 -18.88 -15.78
CA GLY A 34 -0.60 -18.62 -15.45
C GLY A 34 -1.39 -18.01 -16.62
N ARG A 35 -2.53 -17.40 -16.29
CA ARG A 35 -3.43 -16.76 -17.26
C ARG A 35 -4.12 -15.56 -16.57
N PRO A 36 -3.50 -14.37 -16.55
CA PRO A 36 -4.03 -13.23 -15.81
C PRO A 36 -5.42 -12.84 -16.35
N GLY A 37 -6.32 -12.51 -15.42
CA GLY A 37 -7.66 -11.99 -15.73
C GLY A 37 -7.68 -10.47 -15.95
N TYR A 38 -8.87 -9.94 -16.26
CA TYR A 38 -9.07 -8.51 -16.50
C TYR A 38 -8.66 -7.64 -15.30
N ILE A 39 -9.17 -7.98 -14.11
CA ILE A 39 -8.85 -7.26 -12.87
C ILE A 39 -7.37 -7.41 -12.51
N ASN A 40 -6.79 -8.60 -12.73
CA ASN A 40 -5.35 -8.81 -12.48
C ASN A 40 -4.49 -7.84 -13.30
N LEU A 41 -4.86 -7.56 -14.55
CA LEU A 41 -4.13 -6.63 -15.41
C LEU A 41 -4.38 -5.17 -15.04
N LEU A 42 -5.57 -4.83 -14.51
CA LEU A 42 -5.81 -3.50 -13.91
C LEU A 42 -4.91 -3.27 -12.69
N ASP A 43 -4.81 -4.26 -11.81
CA ASP A 43 -3.92 -4.21 -10.64
C ASP A 43 -2.45 -4.15 -11.10
N ALA A 44 -2.03 -5.02 -12.01
CA ALA A 44 -0.66 -5.10 -12.51
C ALA A 44 -0.16 -3.79 -13.14
N LEU A 45 -0.96 -3.16 -14.00
CA LEU A 45 -0.53 -1.97 -14.73
C LEU A 45 -0.50 -0.71 -13.84
N ASN A 46 -1.41 -0.58 -12.87
CA ASN A 46 -1.35 0.52 -11.91
C ASN A 46 -0.20 0.32 -10.91
N SER A 47 -0.05 -0.90 -10.39
CA SER A 47 1.00 -1.23 -9.42
C SER A 47 2.41 -1.14 -10.01
N TRP A 48 2.59 -1.50 -11.29
CA TRP A 48 3.86 -1.34 -11.99
C TRP A 48 4.30 0.13 -12.05
N GLN A 49 3.39 1.03 -12.45
CA GLN A 49 3.70 2.46 -12.54
C GLN A 49 4.06 3.04 -11.16
N LEU A 50 3.35 2.61 -10.11
CA LEU A 50 3.67 2.98 -8.73
C LEU A 50 5.12 2.60 -8.38
N VAL A 51 5.50 1.33 -8.55
CA VAL A 51 6.85 0.88 -8.13
C VAL A 51 7.96 1.45 -9.02
N LYS A 52 7.68 1.70 -10.31
CA LYS A 52 8.60 2.38 -11.22
C LYS A 52 8.88 3.81 -10.74
N GLU A 53 7.84 4.58 -10.42
CA GLU A 53 8.02 5.94 -9.91
C GLU A 53 8.69 5.97 -8.52
N LEU A 54 8.37 5.03 -7.63
CA LEU A 54 9.07 4.93 -6.34
C LEU A 54 10.57 4.67 -6.53
N ARG A 55 10.92 3.76 -7.44
CA ARG A 55 12.31 3.43 -7.75
C ARG A 55 13.06 4.63 -8.30
N GLU A 56 12.44 5.35 -9.24
CA GLU A 56 12.98 6.55 -9.87
C GLU A 56 13.16 7.70 -8.86
N ALA A 57 12.16 7.95 -8.00
CA ALA A 57 12.16 9.08 -7.06
C ALA A 57 13.07 8.85 -5.84
N THR A 58 13.23 7.60 -5.39
CA THR A 58 13.96 7.29 -4.15
C THR A 58 15.32 6.66 -4.37
N GLY A 59 15.59 6.11 -5.56
CA GLY A 59 16.82 5.35 -5.80
C GLY A 59 16.90 4.04 -5.01
N LEU A 60 15.79 3.54 -4.46
CA LEU A 60 15.70 2.28 -3.70
C LEU A 60 14.78 1.27 -4.39
N PRO A 61 15.07 -0.05 -4.33
CA PRO A 61 14.12 -1.08 -4.76
C PRO A 61 12.78 -0.93 -4.07
N ALA A 62 11.70 -1.04 -4.84
CA ALA A 62 10.34 -0.75 -4.43
C ALA A 62 9.41 -1.92 -4.75
N ALA A 63 8.37 -2.06 -3.92
CA ALA A 63 7.33 -3.05 -4.11
C ALA A 63 5.96 -2.49 -3.72
N ALA A 64 4.92 -3.04 -4.34
CA ALA A 64 3.55 -2.75 -4.00
C ALA A 64 2.70 -4.02 -3.94
N SER A 65 1.74 -4.02 -3.02
CA SER A 65 0.70 -5.03 -2.90
C SER A 65 -0.63 -4.38 -3.28
N PHE A 66 -1.25 -4.81 -4.38
CA PHE A 66 -2.49 -4.24 -4.90
C PHE A 66 -3.69 -5.16 -4.68
N LYS A 67 -4.83 -4.54 -4.41
CA LYS A 67 -6.12 -5.20 -4.32
C LYS A 67 -7.21 -4.26 -4.83
N HIS A 68 -8.03 -4.70 -5.77
CA HIS A 68 -9.15 -3.92 -6.31
C HIS A 68 -8.72 -2.54 -6.82
N VAL A 69 -7.63 -2.51 -7.60
CA VAL A 69 -7.09 -1.33 -8.30
C VAL A 69 -6.68 -0.21 -7.33
N SER A 70 -6.21 -0.58 -6.15
CA SER A 70 -5.57 0.31 -5.19
C SER A 70 -4.50 -0.43 -4.40
N PRO A 71 -3.44 0.26 -3.95
CA PRO A 71 -2.43 -0.34 -3.09
C PRO A 71 -3.04 -0.67 -1.71
N ALA A 72 -2.97 -1.94 -1.32
CA ALA A 72 -3.08 -2.35 0.08
C ALA A 72 -1.85 -1.89 0.88
N GLY A 73 -0.70 -1.84 0.21
CA GLY A 73 0.51 -1.18 0.71
C GLY A 73 1.56 -1.01 -0.38
N ALA A 74 2.48 -0.08 -0.14
CA ALA A 74 3.61 0.22 -1.00
C ALA A 74 4.81 0.64 -0.15
N ALA A 75 6.02 0.27 -0.58
CA ALA A 75 7.22 0.52 0.20
C ALA A 75 8.49 0.49 -0.65
N VAL A 76 9.57 0.99 -0.07
CA VAL A 76 10.94 0.86 -0.55
C VAL A 76 11.79 0.00 0.40
N GLY A 77 12.93 -0.47 -0.07
CA GLY A 77 13.83 -1.40 0.62
C GLY A 77 14.63 -0.78 1.78
N VAL A 78 13.95 -0.22 2.79
CA VAL A 78 14.56 0.23 4.06
C VAL A 78 14.61 -0.94 5.03
N GLU A 79 15.74 -1.17 5.69
CA GLU A 79 15.94 -2.33 6.58
C GLU A 79 14.83 -2.47 7.64
N LEU A 80 14.36 -3.70 7.87
CA LEU A 80 13.39 -4.02 8.91
C LEU A 80 14.07 -4.22 10.26
N ASN A 81 13.54 -3.61 11.31
CA ASN A 81 13.90 -4.00 12.67
C ASN A 81 13.29 -5.37 13.05
N ASP A 82 13.73 -5.95 14.16
CA ASP A 82 13.31 -7.29 14.57
C ASP A 82 11.81 -7.40 14.87
N THR A 83 11.19 -6.33 15.38
CA THR A 83 9.74 -6.29 15.59
C THR A 83 9.00 -6.40 14.27
N LEU A 84 9.39 -5.61 13.26
CA LEU A 84 8.76 -5.65 11.95
C LEU A 84 9.00 -6.99 11.23
N LYS A 85 10.20 -7.57 11.37
CA LYS A 85 10.49 -8.92 10.84
C LYS A 85 9.50 -9.95 11.40
N LYS A 86 9.23 -9.92 12.70
CA LYS A 86 8.28 -10.82 13.37
C LYS A 86 6.83 -10.61 12.94
N ILE A 87 6.30 -9.38 12.95
CA ILE A 87 4.88 -9.14 12.59
C ILE A 87 4.59 -9.35 11.10
N TYR A 88 5.61 -9.29 10.25
CA TYR A 88 5.52 -9.62 8.83
C TYR A 88 5.87 -11.09 8.56
N PHE A 89 6.17 -11.86 9.62
CA PHE A 89 6.50 -13.28 9.60
C PHE A 89 7.70 -13.61 8.71
N VAL A 90 8.69 -12.72 8.59
CA VAL A 90 9.92 -12.82 7.77
C VAL A 90 11.19 -12.93 8.62
N ASP A 91 11.08 -13.10 9.93
CA ASP A 91 12.20 -13.24 10.86
C ASP A 91 13.03 -14.52 10.64
N ASP A 92 12.45 -15.50 9.96
CA ASP A 92 13.08 -16.75 9.54
C ASP A 92 13.83 -16.66 8.19
N LEU A 93 13.74 -15.53 7.48
CA LEU A 93 14.25 -15.39 6.13
C LEU A 93 15.40 -14.39 6.04
N LYS A 94 16.35 -14.70 5.15
CA LYS A 94 17.28 -13.71 4.61
C LYS A 94 16.52 -12.78 3.67
N LEU A 95 16.74 -11.48 3.79
CA LEU A 95 16.06 -10.46 2.99
C LEU A 95 17.05 -9.69 2.13
N SER A 96 16.80 -9.64 0.83
CA SER A 96 17.37 -8.63 -0.07
C SER A 96 16.61 -7.31 0.08
N PRO A 97 17.13 -6.17 -0.45
CA PRO A 97 16.40 -4.91 -0.44
C PRO A 97 15.01 -4.97 -1.09
N LEU A 98 14.84 -5.75 -2.18
CA LEU A 98 13.55 -5.93 -2.84
C LEU A 98 12.61 -6.81 -2.00
N ALA A 99 13.13 -7.88 -1.39
CA ALA A 99 12.38 -8.73 -0.48
C ALA A 99 11.90 -7.94 0.75
N THR A 100 12.75 -7.05 1.26
CA THR A 100 12.40 -6.09 2.32
C THR A 100 11.29 -5.14 1.88
N ALA A 101 11.37 -4.54 0.68
CA ALA A 101 10.32 -3.69 0.16
C ALA A 101 8.97 -4.43 0.07
N TYR A 102 8.97 -5.68 -0.43
CA TYR A 102 7.74 -6.46 -0.53
C TYR A 102 7.18 -6.86 0.84
N ALA A 103 8.04 -7.28 1.78
CA ALA A 103 7.62 -7.58 3.16
C ALA A 103 6.91 -6.39 3.81
N ARG A 104 7.43 -5.17 3.60
CA ARG A 104 6.82 -3.92 4.06
C ARG A 104 5.50 -3.63 3.36
N ALA A 105 5.46 -3.71 2.04
CA ALA A 105 4.27 -3.42 1.24
C ALA A 105 3.09 -4.32 1.64
N ARG A 106 3.31 -5.63 1.73
CA ARG A 106 2.30 -6.59 2.21
C ARG A 106 1.96 -6.39 3.69
N GLY A 107 2.96 -6.00 4.48
CA GLY A 107 2.86 -5.84 5.93
C GLY A 107 2.00 -4.67 6.39
N ALA A 108 1.78 -3.67 5.52
CA ALA A 108 0.94 -2.50 5.79
C ALA A 108 -0.48 -2.90 6.24
N ASP A 109 -1.12 -3.80 5.48
CA ASP A 109 -2.44 -4.34 5.77
C ASP A 109 -2.52 -5.77 5.21
N ARG A 110 -2.27 -6.75 6.08
CA ARG A 110 -2.15 -8.16 5.68
C ARG A 110 -3.49 -8.78 5.28
N MET A 111 -4.60 -8.30 5.87
CA MET A 111 -5.94 -8.71 5.48
C MET A 111 -6.27 -8.24 4.07
N SER A 112 -6.04 -6.96 3.77
CA SER A 112 -6.27 -6.39 2.42
C SER A 112 -5.34 -7.01 1.37
N SER A 113 -4.13 -7.44 1.77
CA SER A 113 -3.17 -8.10 0.89
C SER A 113 -3.48 -9.58 0.61
N TYR A 114 -4.57 -10.13 1.17
CA TYR A 114 -4.96 -11.51 0.91
C TYR A 114 -5.40 -11.69 -0.56
N GLY A 115 -4.59 -12.42 -1.34
CA GLY A 115 -4.79 -12.54 -2.78
C GLY A 115 -4.48 -11.23 -3.52
N ASP A 116 -3.44 -10.52 -3.10
CA ASP A 116 -2.94 -9.33 -3.78
C ASP A 116 -2.38 -9.63 -5.18
N PHE A 117 -2.24 -8.57 -5.99
CA PHE A 117 -1.36 -8.57 -7.15
C PHE A 117 -0.12 -7.73 -6.82
N ILE A 118 1.05 -8.33 -6.98
CA ILE A 118 2.32 -7.77 -6.53
C ILE A 118 3.00 -7.05 -7.69
N ALA A 119 3.58 -5.88 -7.45
CA ALA A 119 4.53 -5.26 -8.36
C ALA A 119 5.91 -5.10 -7.71
N LEU A 120 6.96 -5.29 -8.49
CA LEU A 120 8.36 -5.18 -8.09
C LEU A 120 9.09 -4.28 -9.09
N SER A 121 9.83 -3.28 -8.62
CA SER A 121 10.55 -2.35 -9.50
C SER A 121 11.82 -2.92 -10.12
N ASP A 122 12.39 -3.96 -9.52
CA ASP A 122 13.65 -4.59 -9.91
C ASP A 122 13.42 -6.08 -10.19
N THR A 123 14.43 -6.75 -10.76
CA THR A 123 14.38 -8.19 -11.02
C THR A 123 14.04 -8.97 -9.75
N CYS A 124 13.00 -9.80 -9.83
CA CYS A 124 12.58 -10.64 -8.70
C CYS A 124 13.66 -11.68 -8.39
N ASP A 125 14.23 -11.60 -7.19
CA ASP A 125 15.22 -12.52 -6.66
C ASP A 125 14.59 -13.69 -5.88
N GLU A 126 15.43 -14.68 -5.55
CA GLU A 126 15.02 -15.87 -4.82
C GLU A 126 14.43 -15.52 -3.44
N GLU A 127 15.06 -14.59 -2.72
CA GLU A 127 14.59 -14.10 -1.42
C GLU A 127 13.16 -13.55 -1.50
N THR A 128 12.86 -12.70 -2.48
CA THR A 128 11.51 -12.15 -2.71
C THR A 128 10.53 -13.26 -3.08
N ALA A 129 10.90 -14.15 -4.01
CA ALA A 129 10.05 -15.26 -4.43
C ALA A 129 9.68 -16.19 -3.26
N ARG A 130 10.59 -16.43 -2.31
CA ARG A 130 10.33 -17.24 -1.10
C ARG A 130 9.27 -16.62 -0.20
N ILE A 131 9.26 -15.28 -0.04
CA ILE A 131 8.20 -14.58 0.69
C ILE A 131 6.87 -14.72 -0.05
N ILE A 132 6.85 -14.52 -1.36
CA ILE A 132 5.62 -14.63 -2.17
C ILE A 132 5.05 -16.05 -2.09
N ASN A 133 5.90 -17.08 -2.14
CA ASN A 133 5.47 -18.47 -2.23
C ASN A 133 4.62 -18.92 -1.03
N ARG A 134 4.96 -18.47 0.18
CA ARG A 134 4.26 -18.83 1.43
C ARG A 134 3.00 -18.02 1.72
N GLU A 135 2.74 -16.96 0.97
CA GLU A 135 1.61 -16.04 1.19
C GLU A 135 0.46 -16.32 0.22
N VAL A 136 -0.78 -15.91 0.51
CA VAL A 136 -1.85 -15.97 -0.51
C VAL A 136 -1.77 -14.72 -1.39
N SER A 137 -1.49 -14.93 -2.69
CA SER A 137 -1.35 -13.89 -3.72
C SER A 137 -1.91 -14.38 -5.06
N ASP A 138 -2.44 -13.48 -5.88
CA ASP A 138 -3.04 -13.73 -7.21
C ASP A 138 -2.05 -13.62 -8.38
N GLY A 139 -0.97 -12.85 -8.24
CA GLY A 139 0.03 -12.72 -9.28
C GLY A 139 1.14 -11.71 -8.95
N VAL A 140 2.17 -11.68 -9.79
CA VAL A 140 3.27 -10.72 -9.69
C VAL A 140 3.65 -10.17 -11.06
N ILE A 141 3.97 -8.88 -11.11
CA ILE A 141 4.58 -8.19 -12.25
C ILE A 141 5.96 -7.61 -11.86
N ALA A 142 6.96 -7.82 -12.71
CA ALA A 142 8.33 -7.36 -12.49
C ALA A 142 9.05 -7.16 -13.85
N PRO A 143 10.16 -6.38 -13.91
CA PRO A 143 10.91 -6.21 -15.15
C PRO A 143 11.63 -7.49 -15.58
N ASP A 144 12.02 -8.34 -14.62
CA ASP A 144 12.56 -9.66 -14.89
C ASP A 144 12.49 -10.58 -13.64
N TYR A 145 12.89 -11.84 -13.80
CA TYR A 145 12.95 -12.84 -12.73
C TYR A 145 14.26 -13.65 -12.85
N THR A 146 14.92 -13.94 -11.72
CA THR A 146 16.01 -14.93 -11.76
C THR A 146 15.45 -16.33 -12.05
N PRO A 147 16.26 -17.28 -12.58
CA PRO A 147 15.81 -18.64 -12.82
C PRO A 147 15.22 -19.31 -11.57
N GLU A 148 15.85 -19.10 -10.41
CA GLU A 148 15.43 -19.66 -9.12
C GLU A 148 14.10 -19.05 -8.66
N ALA A 149 13.96 -17.73 -8.77
CA ALA A 149 12.73 -17.03 -8.44
C ALA A 149 11.56 -17.50 -9.32
N LEU A 150 11.80 -17.59 -10.64
CA LEU A 150 10.77 -18.03 -11.58
C LEU A 150 10.32 -19.46 -11.29
N GLU A 151 11.23 -20.38 -10.99
CA GLU A 151 10.90 -21.75 -10.65
C GLU A 151 10.06 -21.86 -9.37
N ILE A 152 10.42 -21.10 -8.32
CA ILE A 152 9.62 -21.03 -7.08
C ILE A 152 8.20 -20.53 -7.38
N LEU A 153 8.07 -19.45 -8.15
CA LEU A 153 6.79 -18.81 -8.43
C LEU A 153 5.90 -19.65 -9.37
N LYS A 154 6.48 -20.38 -10.32
CA LYS A 154 5.73 -21.29 -11.21
C LYS A 154 5.07 -22.42 -10.42
N ASN A 155 5.71 -22.92 -9.38
CA ASN A 155 5.16 -24.01 -8.55
C ASN A 155 3.99 -23.56 -7.65
N LYS A 156 3.82 -22.25 -7.45
CA LYS A 156 2.73 -21.68 -6.64
C LYS A 156 1.36 -21.93 -7.27
N ARG A 157 0.33 -22.09 -6.44
CA ARG A 157 -1.06 -22.39 -6.85
C ARG A 157 -1.14 -23.56 -7.84
N LYS A 158 -0.40 -24.64 -7.56
CA LYS A 158 -0.39 -25.87 -8.37
C LYS A 158 -0.06 -25.58 -9.85
N GLY A 159 0.92 -24.73 -10.12
CA GLY A 159 1.32 -24.40 -11.50
C GLY A 159 0.61 -23.21 -12.12
N THR A 160 -0.42 -22.65 -11.47
CA THR A 160 -1.33 -21.67 -12.12
C THR A 160 -1.14 -20.22 -11.69
N TYR A 161 -0.13 -19.94 -10.85
CA TYR A 161 0.13 -18.59 -10.38
C TYR A 161 0.56 -17.66 -11.53
N ASN A 162 0.03 -16.43 -11.55
CA ASN A 162 0.31 -15.49 -12.62
C ASN A 162 1.69 -14.84 -12.42
N VAL A 163 2.57 -14.97 -13.42
CA VAL A 163 3.89 -14.33 -13.44
C VAL A 163 3.98 -13.51 -14.73
N VAL A 164 4.10 -12.20 -14.60
CA VAL A 164 4.06 -11.25 -15.73
C VAL A 164 5.38 -10.48 -15.78
N LYS A 165 6.10 -10.60 -16.89
CA LYS A 165 7.26 -9.75 -17.17
C LYS A 165 6.78 -8.48 -17.89
N ILE A 166 7.34 -7.33 -17.55
CA ILE A 166 7.07 -6.06 -18.23
C ILE A 166 8.36 -5.43 -18.75
N ASP A 167 8.31 -4.85 -19.95
CA ASP A 167 9.42 -4.06 -20.48
C ASP A 167 9.56 -2.75 -19.67
N PRO A 168 10.67 -2.56 -18.92
CA PRO A 168 10.86 -1.35 -18.12
C PRO A 168 11.07 -0.09 -18.97
N GLY A 169 11.53 -0.25 -20.22
CA GLY A 169 11.74 0.81 -21.19
C GLY A 169 10.44 1.31 -21.85
N TYR A 170 9.34 0.58 -21.69
CA TYR A 170 8.05 1.01 -22.22
C TYR A 170 7.58 2.31 -21.56
N SER A 171 7.07 3.21 -22.40
CA SER A 171 6.32 4.39 -21.99
C SER A 171 4.99 4.42 -22.76
N PRO A 172 3.84 4.63 -22.09
CA PRO A 172 2.54 4.75 -22.77
C PRO A 172 2.45 6.02 -23.65
N ALA A 173 1.28 6.21 -24.30
CA ALA A 173 0.78 7.37 -25.09
C ALA A 173 1.25 8.77 -24.64
N PRO A 174 0.61 9.91 -24.95
CA PRO A 174 0.38 10.90 -23.85
C PRO A 174 -1.10 11.07 -23.53
N ILE A 175 -1.93 10.75 -24.51
CA ILE A 175 -3.38 10.76 -24.43
C ILE A 175 -3.88 9.37 -24.04
N GLU A 176 -4.89 9.33 -23.18
CA GLU A 176 -5.66 8.13 -22.86
C GLU A 176 -7.15 8.33 -23.11
N THR A 177 -7.84 7.23 -23.39
CA THR A 177 -9.28 7.22 -23.63
C THR A 177 -9.95 6.14 -22.79
N LYS A 178 -11.15 6.42 -22.27
CA LYS A 178 -12.01 5.42 -21.64
C LYS A 178 -13.47 5.61 -22.05
N ASP A 179 -14.19 4.52 -22.22
CA ASP A 179 -15.63 4.57 -22.49
C ASP A 179 -16.43 4.50 -21.19
N VAL A 180 -17.33 5.46 -20.99
CA VAL A 180 -18.29 5.47 -19.88
C VAL A 180 -19.68 5.61 -20.47
N PHE A 181 -20.54 4.64 -20.21
CA PHE A 181 -21.91 4.61 -20.75
C PHE A 181 -21.98 4.77 -22.29
N GLY A 182 -21.01 4.19 -23.00
CA GLY A 182 -20.92 4.26 -24.47
C GLY A 182 -20.40 5.60 -25.01
N ILE A 183 -19.97 6.52 -24.14
CA ILE A 183 -19.37 7.80 -24.51
C ILE A 183 -17.86 7.72 -24.24
N THR A 184 -17.05 8.08 -25.24
CA THR A 184 -15.59 8.11 -25.11
C THR A 184 -15.15 9.40 -24.42
N PHE A 185 -14.48 9.25 -23.28
CA PHE A 185 -13.74 10.30 -22.60
C PHE A 185 -12.29 10.26 -23.08
N GLU A 186 -11.69 11.43 -23.28
CA GLU A 186 -10.29 11.60 -23.69
C GLU A 186 -9.61 12.64 -22.79
N GLN A 187 -8.39 12.33 -22.34
CA GLN A 187 -7.59 13.23 -21.52
C GLN A 187 -6.09 12.96 -21.69
N GLY A 188 -5.25 13.91 -21.27
CA GLY A 188 -3.84 13.63 -21.03
C GLY A 188 -3.67 12.76 -19.79
N ARG A 189 -2.69 11.84 -19.80
CA ARG A 189 -2.36 11.05 -18.61
C ARG A 189 -1.77 11.90 -17.49
N ASN A 190 -1.83 11.38 -16.28
CA ASN A 190 -1.16 11.97 -15.13
C ASN A 190 0.36 11.71 -15.18
N GLU A 191 1.09 12.57 -15.89
CA GLU A 191 2.56 12.53 -16.04
C GLU A 191 3.31 13.38 -15.01
N LEU A 192 2.63 13.82 -13.93
CA LEU A 192 3.26 14.61 -12.88
C LEU A 192 4.39 13.82 -12.22
N LYS A 193 5.58 14.42 -12.20
CA LYS A 193 6.75 13.89 -11.50
C LYS A 193 6.67 14.25 -10.02
N ILE A 194 6.80 13.25 -9.15
CA ILE A 194 6.82 13.44 -7.70
C ILE A 194 8.27 13.31 -7.22
N ASP A 195 8.84 14.43 -6.79
CA ASP A 195 10.18 14.51 -6.21
C ASP A 195 10.24 15.61 -5.13
N GLU A 196 11.43 15.82 -4.55
CA GLU A 196 11.61 16.78 -3.45
C GLU A 196 11.24 18.24 -3.81
N SER A 197 11.18 18.59 -5.10
CA SER A 197 10.83 19.96 -5.50
C SER A 197 9.40 20.35 -5.09
N LEU A 198 8.52 19.36 -4.88
CA LEU A 198 7.14 19.56 -4.40
C LEU A 198 7.07 20.01 -2.93
N PHE A 199 8.18 20.03 -2.20
CA PHE A 199 8.24 20.44 -0.80
C PHE A 199 8.83 21.84 -0.58
N ALA A 200 8.89 22.65 -1.65
CA ALA A 200 9.44 24.00 -1.58
C ALA A 200 8.53 24.99 -0.85
N GLU A 201 7.20 24.92 -1.07
CA GLU A 201 6.25 25.80 -0.42
C GLU A 201 5.82 25.22 0.93
N MET A 202 6.38 25.75 2.02
CA MET A 202 6.05 25.34 3.38
C MET A 202 5.31 26.47 4.09
N PRO A 203 3.98 26.43 4.25
CA PRO A 203 3.24 27.52 4.89
C PRO A 203 3.38 27.56 6.43
N THR A 204 3.57 26.42 7.09
CA THR A 204 3.66 26.29 8.56
C THR A 204 4.89 26.97 9.17
N LEU A 205 4.87 27.36 10.44
CA LEU A 205 6.02 27.92 11.15
C LEU A 205 7.23 26.98 11.16
N ASN A 206 6.99 25.68 11.33
CA ASN A 206 8.04 24.67 11.18
C ASN A 206 8.33 24.45 9.68
N LYS A 207 9.58 24.71 9.27
CA LYS A 207 10.09 24.59 7.89
C LYS A 207 11.04 23.39 7.72
N GLU A 208 11.15 22.53 8.73
CA GLU A 208 12.10 21.42 8.70
C GLU A 208 11.38 20.10 8.36
N ILE A 209 11.74 19.53 7.22
CA ILE A 209 11.36 18.17 6.81
C ILE A 209 12.66 17.37 6.61
N PRO A 210 13.02 16.47 7.55
CA PRO A 210 14.21 15.62 7.42
C PRO A 210 14.17 14.73 6.18
N ALA A 211 15.33 14.26 5.71
CA ALA A 211 15.43 13.45 4.50
C ALA A 211 14.55 12.18 4.53
N GLU A 212 14.47 11.50 5.67
CA GLU A 212 13.59 10.33 5.83
C GLU A 212 12.10 10.69 5.72
N ALA A 213 11.69 11.84 6.25
CA ALA A 213 10.33 12.33 6.13
C ALA A 213 10.02 12.78 4.70
N LYS A 214 10.96 13.39 3.98
CA LYS A 214 10.80 13.69 2.54
C LYS A 214 10.61 12.43 1.72
N ARG A 215 11.42 11.38 1.96
CA ARG A 215 11.23 10.06 1.33
C ARG A 215 9.82 9.53 1.62
N ASP A 216 9.38 9.61 2.87
CA ASP A 216 8.08 9.09 3.28
C ASP A 216 6.92 9.90 2.67
N LEU A 217 7.05 11.23 2.54
CA LEU A 217 6.09 12.07 1.82
C LEU A 217 6.06 11.74 0.31
N ILE A 218 7.20 11.52 -0.33
CA ILE A 218 7.27 11.06 -1.74
C ILE A 218 6.54 9.73 -1.90
N ILE A 219 6.78 8.76 -1.02
CA ILE A 219 6.08 7.48 -1.02
C ILE A 219 4.58 7.69 -0.86
N SER A 220 4.16 8.60 0.04
CA SER A 220 2.74 8.89 0.26
C SER A 220 2.08 9.42 -1.01
N LEU A 221 2.70 10.40 -1.68
CA LEU A 221 2.15 11.04 -2.88
C LEU A 221 2.12 10.09 -4.08
N ILE A 222 3.19 9.31 -4.30
CA ILE A 222 3.21 8.31 -5.39
C ILE A 222 2.17 7.22 -5.13
N THR A 223 2.01 6.78 -3.87
CA THR A 223 0.95 5.82 -3.51
C THR A 223 -0.43 6.38 -3.85
N LEU A 224 -0.69 7.64 -3.52
CA LEU A 224 -1.97 8.31 -3.75
C LEU A 224 -2.28 8.56 -5.23
N LYS A 225 -1.26 8.86 -6.04
CA LYS A 225 -1.37 8.98 -7.51
C LYS A 225 -2.00 7.73 -8.16
N TYR A 226 -1.84 6.57 -7.54
CA TYR A 226 -2.32 5.27 -8.01
C TYR A 226 -3.37 4.64 -7.08
N THR A 227 -4.01 5.43 -6.22
CA THR A 227 -5.09 4.98 -5.32
C THR A 227 -6.42 5.57 -5.76
N GLN A 228 -7.48 4.76 -5.87
CA GLN A 228 -8.81 5.25 -6.22
C GLN A 228 -9.25 6.39 -5.30
N SER A 229 -9.68 7.51 -5.87
CA SER A 229 -9.97 8.74 -5.12
C SER A 229 -11.35 8.75 -4.44
N ASN A 230 -11.54 9.51 -3.36
CA ASN A 230 -10.50 10.31 -2.68
C ASN A 230 -9.63 9.44 -1.77
N SER A 231 -8.35 9.80 -1.66
CA SER A 231 -7.34 9.01 -0.96
C SER A 231 -6.44 9.82 -0.01
N VAL A 232 -6.03 9.17 1.09
CA VAL A 232 -5.10 9.69 2.12
C VAL A 232 -4.14 8.57 2.52
N CYS A 233 -2.85 8.88 2.67
CA CYS A 233 -1.81 7.87 2.92
C CYS A 233 -0.91 8.31 4.09
N TYR A 234 -0.79 7.45 5.09
CA TYR A 234 0.15 7.57 6.22
C TYR A 234 1.36 6.68 5.92
N VAL A 235 2.56 7.23 6.06
CA VAL A 235 3.83 6.59 5.73
C VAL A 235 4.80 6.75 6.89
N LYS A 236 5.54 5.68 7.19
CA LYS A 236 6.63 5.70 8.16
C LYS A 236 7.71 4.71 7.74
N ASP A 237 8.97 5.10 7.91
CA ASP A 237 10.16 4.26 7.73
C ASP A 237 10.22 3.61 6.33
N GLY A 238 9.82 4.36 5.29
CA GLY A 238 9.87 3.91 3.91
C GLY A 238 8.70 3.03 3.46
N GLN A 239 7.59 2.98 4.20
CA GLN A 239 6.40 2.23 3.80
C GLN A 239 5.10 2.92 4.15
N ALA A 240 4.07 2.70 3.34
CA ALA A 240 2.69 2.96 3.75
C ALA A 240 2.36 2.11 4.99
N ILE A 241 1.70 2.74 5.95
CA ILE A 241 1.19 2.10 7.18
C ILE A 241 -0.34 2.26 7.31
N GLY A 242 -0.95 3.16 6.53
CA GLY A 242 -2.40 3.29 6.44
C GLY A 242 -2.83 4.04 5.19
N ILE A 243 -3.69 3.42 4.39
CA ILE A 243 -4.18 3.97 3.11
C ILE A 243 -5.70 3.98 3.12
N GLY A 244 -6.27 5.15 2.82
CA GLY A 244 -7.70 5.30 2.52
C GLY A 244 -7.90 5.46 1.03
N ALA A 245 -8.90 4.75 0.48
CA ALA A 245 -9.21 4.71 -0.94
C ALA A 245 -10.72 4.78 -1.18
N GLY A 246 -11.14 5.38 -2.29
CA GLY A 246 -12.52 5.40 -2.77
C GLY A 246 -13.50 6.14 -1.87
N GLN A 247 -13.02 7.01 -0.97
CA GLN A 247 -13.87 7.71 -0.01
C GLN A 247 -14.42 9.01 -0.59
N GLN A 248 -15.59 9.45 -0.10
CA GLN A 248 -16.26 10.66 -0.62
C GLN A 248 -16.03 11.90 0.26
N SER A 249 -15.68 11.70 1.54
CA SER A 249 -15.43 12.76 2.52
C SER A 249 -13.96 12.74 2.95
N ARG A 250 -13.30 13.90 2.88
CA ARG A 250 -11.87 14.03 3.21
C ARG A 250 -11.58 13.57 4.65
N ILE A 251 -12.36 14.04 5.63
CA ILE A 251 -12.17 13.65 7.02
C ILE A 251 -12.47 12.17 7.26
N HIS A 252 -13.44 11.58 6.55
CA HIS A 252 -13.69 10.14 6.65
C HIS A 252 -12.52 9.34 6.07
N CYS A 253 -11.94 9.79 4.95
CA CYS A 253 -10.74 9.18 4.39
C CYS A 253 -9.54 9.29 5.36
N THR A 254 -9.32 10.46 5.95
CA THR A 254 -8.27 10.69 6.95
C THR A 254 -8.45 9.80 8.18
N ARG A 255 -9.69 9.63 8.66
CA ARG A 255 -10.01 8.73 9.78
C ARG A 255 -9.76 7.27 9.43
N LEU A 256 -10.24 6.82 8.26
CA LEU A 256 -10.08 5.44 7.81
C LEU A 256 -8.60 5.08 7.63
N ALA A 257 -7.83 5.91 6.91
CA ALA A 257 -6.40 5.73 6.71
C ALA A 257 -5.63 5.76 8.05
N GLY A 258 -5.97 6.71 8.92
CA GLY A 258 -5.38 6.80 10.26
C GLY A 258 -5.68 5.57 11.12
N SER A 259 -6.90 5.01 11.05
CA SER A 259 -7.25 3.81 11.82
C SER A 259 -6.46 2.59 11.34
N LYS A 260 -6.16 2.48 10.04
CA LYS A 260 -5.25 1.46 9.53
C LYS A 260 -3.83 1.63 10.06
N ALA A 261 -3.31 2.87 10.10
CA ALA A 261 -2.02 3.17 10.70
C ALA A 261 -1.97 2.82 12.19
N ASP A 262 -3.06 3.08 12.92
CA ASP A 262 -3.19 2.72 14.33
C ASP A 262 -3.15 1.20 14.53
N ILE A 263 -3.89 0.44 13.71
CA ILE A 263 -3.87 -1.04 13.74
C ILE A 263 -2.47 -1.57 13.43
N TRP A 264 -1.81 -1.06 12.38
CA TRP A 264 -0.43 -1.42 12.03
C TRP A 264 0.53 -1.24 13.22
N TYR A 265 0.37 -0.16 13.99
CA TYR A 265 1.21 0.10 15.15
C TYR A 265 0.81 -0.76 16.36
N LEU A 266 -0.48 -0.99 16.59
CA LEU A 266 -0.98 -1.86 17.66
C LEU A 266 -0.54 -3.31 17.49
N ARG A 267 -0.34 -3.79 16.25
CA ARG A 267 0.23 -5.12 15.98
C ARG A 267 1.63 -5.31 16.57
N GLN A 268 2.32 -4.22 16.91
CA GLN A 268 3.65 -4.23 17.53
C GLN A 268 3.60 -4.19 19.07
N HIS A 269 2.40 -4.05 19.65
CA HIS A 269 2.23 -3.99 21.10
C HIS A 269 2.68 -5.31 21.76
N PRO A 270 3.38 -5.28 22.92
CA PRO A 270 3.87 -6.50 23.57
C PRO A 270 2.80 -7.57 23.82
N LYS A 271 1.58 -7.19 24.22
CA LYS A 271 0.46 -8.14 24.37
C LYS A 271 0.09 -8.84 23.06
N VAL A 272 0.13 -8.14 21.93
CA VAL A 272 -0.16 -8.72 20.60
C VAL A 272 0.98 -9.64 20.14
N MET A 273 2.22 -9.17 20.31
CA MET A 273 3.43 -9.90 19.92
C MET A 273 3.57 -11.23 20.67
N ASN A 274 3.14 -11.25 21.93
CA ASN A 274 3.25 -12.39 22.82
C ASN A 274 1.94 -13.20 22.95
N LEU A 275 0.98 -13.02 22.03
CA LEU A 275 -0.24 -13.82 22.04
C LEU A 275 0.11 -15.33 22.06
N PRO A 276 -0.47 -16.12 22.97
CA PRO A 276 -0.09 -17.50 23.22
C PRO A 276 -0.77 -18.44 22.21
N TRP A 277 -0.30 -18.45 20.97
CA TRP A 277 -0.90 -19.22 19.86
C TRP A 277 -0.84 -20.74 20.07
N VAL A 278 -1.89 -21.44 19.63
CA VAL A 278 -1.83 -22.90 19.43
C VAL A 278 -0.81 -23.26 18.33
N GLU A 279 -0.14 -24.41 18.46
CA GLU A 279 1.03 -24.80 17.64
C GLU A 279 0.81 -24.79 16.12
N LYS A 280 -0.43 -24.96 15.63
CA LYS A 280 -0.75 -25.19 14.21
C LYS A 280 -1.66 -24.13 13.59
N ILE A 281 -1.76 -22.94 14.18
CA ILE A 281 -2.55 -21.87 13.57
C ILE A 281 -1.96 -21.44 12.22
N ARG A 282 -2.79 -21.30 11.19
CA ARG A 282 -2.34 -20.83 9.88
C ARG A 282 -2.09 -19.33 9.93
N ARG A 283 -1.18 -18.82 9.10
CA ARG A 283 -0.83 -17.39 9.06
C ARG A 283 -2.04 -16.47 8.81
N ALA A 284 -2.91 -16.85 7.87
CA ALA A 284 -4.12 -16.06 7.58
C ALA A 284 -5.09 -16.03 8.76
N ASP A 285 -5.28 -17.17 9.44
CA ASP A 285 -6.13 -17.24 10.65
C ASP A 285 -5.51 -16.40 11.77
N ARG A 286 -4.19 -16.46 11.94
CA ARG A 286 -3.44 -15.63 12.88
C ARG A 286 -3.61 -14.13 12.62
N ASP A 287 -3.50 -13.69 11.37
CA ASP A 287 -3.72 -12.29 10.98
C ASP A 287 -5.15 -11.83 11.31
N ASN A 288 -6.16 -12.62 10.92
CA ASN A 288 -7.56 -12.31 11.23
C ASN A 288 -7.83 -12.25 12.75
N THR A 289 -7.30 -13.21 13.51
CA THR A 289 -7.45 -13.24 14.97
C THR A 289 -6.77 -12.03 15.63
N ILE A 290 -5.60 -11.60 15.16
CA ILE A 290 -4.93 -10.39 15.66
C ILE A 290 -5.79 -9.15 15.41
N ASP A 291 -6.34 -9.01 14.20
CA ASP A 291 -7.15 -7.85 13.84
C ASP A 291 -8.43 -7.77 14.69
N ILE A 292 -9.08 -8.91 14.96
CA ILE A 292 -10.24 -8.99 15.89
C ILE A 292 -9.82 -8.70 17.34
N TYR A 293 -8.71 -9.29 17.81
CA TYR A 293 -8.19 -9.05 19.16
C TYR A 293 -7.91 -7.55 19.43
N ILE A 294 -7.44 -6.83 18.40
CA ILE A 294 -7.16 -5.38 18.48
C ILE A 294 -8.44 -4.54 18.33
N SER A 295 -9.53 -5.07 17.79
CA SER A 295 -10.76 -4.32 17.56
C SER A 295 -11.61 -4.15 18.84
N ASP A 296 -12.78 -3.53 18.69
CA ASP A 296 -13.79 -3.46 19.75
C ASP A 296 -14.56 -4.80 19.87
N ASP A 297 -14.39 -5.71 18.92
CA ASP A 297 -15.02 -7.03 18.83
C ASP A 297 -14.12 -8.15 19.39
N HIS A 298 -13.16 -7.83 20.26
CA HIS A 298 -12.19 -8.78 20.79
C HIS A 298 -12.81 -10.00 21.49
N GLU A 299 -14.04 -9.88 22.01
CA GLU A 299 -14.79 -11.00 22.58
C GLU A 299 -15.04 -12.13 21.59
N ASP A 300 -15.08 -11.86 20.28
CA ASP A 300 -15.23 -12.90 19.24
C ASP A 300 -14.07 -13.91 19.24
N VAL A 301 -12.92 -13.53 19.80
CA VAL A 301 -11.74 -14.41 19.94
C VAL A 301 -11.31 -14.62 21.39
N LEU A 302 -11.88 -13.89 22.36
CA LEU A 302 -11.52 -13.98 23.78
C LEU A 302 -12.58 -14.64 24.65
N ALA A 303 -13.84 -14.71 24.22
CA ALA A 303 -14.92 -15.30 25.02
C ALA A 303 -14.67 -16.79 25.34
N ASP A 304 -15.23 -17.25 26.46
CA ASP A 304 -15.16 -18.66 26.87
C ASP A 304 -15.75 -19.58 25.80
N GLY A 305 -14.94 -20.53 25.31
CA GLY A 305 -15.28 -21.46 24.24
C GLY A 305 -14.82 -21.00 22.85
N ALA A 306 -14.49 -19.71 22.68
CA ALA A 306 -13.91 -19.17 21.45
C ALA A 306 -12.38 -19.17 21.52
N TRP A 307 -11.79 -18.66 22.60
CA TRP A 307 -10.34 -18.44 22.70
C TRP A 307 -9.52 -19.72 22.55
N GLN A 308 -10.03 -20.87 23.00
CA GLN A 308 -9.36 -22.17 22.92
C GLN A 308 -9.12 -22.64 21.48
N GLN A 309 -9.81 -22.05 20.50
CA GLN A 309 -9.58 -22.34 19.08
C GLN A 309 -8.28 -21.72 18.56
N PHE A 310 -7.81 -20.65 19.22
CA PHE A 310 -6.71 -19.81 18.73
C PHE A 310 -5.51 -19.79 19.69
N PHE A 311 -5.74 -19.93 20.99
CA PHE A 311 -4.73 -19.71 22.03
C PHE A 311 -4.60 -20.88 23.01
N THR A 312 -3.41 -21.05 23.60
CA THR A 312 -3.12 -22.06 24.65
C THR A 312 -3.59 -21.65 26.03
N GLU A 313 -3.74 -20.34 26.25
CA GLU A 313 -4.34 -19.73 27.44
C GLU A 313 -5.11 -18.48 27.02
N GLN A 314 -6.12 -18.06 27.80
CA GLN A 314 -6.93 -16.89 27.47
C GLN A 314 -6.07 -15.62 27.58
N PRO A 315 -5.86 -14.89 26.47
CA PRO A 315 -5.09 -13.65 26.52
C PRO A 315 -5.83 -12.55 27.29
N GLU A 316 -5.08 -11.70 27.98
CA GLU A 316 -5.64 -10.47 28.52
C GLU A 316 -6.15 -9.56 27.40
N VAL A 317 -7.27 -8.88 27.64
CA VAL A 317 -7.77 -7.83 26.74
C VAL A 317 -6.74 -6.71 26.64
N LEU A 318 -6.51 -6.22 25.42
CA LEU A 318 -5.80 -4.97 25.19
C LEU A 318 -6.77 -3.81 25.41
N THR A 319 -6.70 -3.15 26.56
CA THR A 319 -7.71 -2.15 26.95
C THR A 319 -7.62 -0.88 26.10
N ARG A 320 -8.68 -0.07 26.10
CA ARG A 320 -8.69 1.21 25.37
C ARG A 320 -7.58 2.15 25.86
N GLU A 321 -7.31 2.15 27.17
CA GLU A 321 -6.27 2.93 27.81
C GLU A 321 -4.88 2.46 27.36
N GLU A 322 -4.64 1.15 27.32
CA GLU A 322 -3.39 0.56 26.82
C GLU A 322 -3.18 0.86 25.33
N LYS A 323 -4.23 0.68 24.49
CA LYS A 323 -4.20 1.05 23.07
C LYS A 323 -3.81 2.52 22.91
N ARG A 324 -4.44 3.43 23.66
CA ARG A 324 -4.16 4.87 23.56
C ARG A 324 -2.76 5.22 24.06
N ALA A 325 -2.31 4.61 25.15
CA ALA A 325 -0.96 4.82 25.68
C ALA A 325 0.10 4.38 24.67
N TRP A 326 -0.09 3.22 24.03
CA TRP A 326 0.77 2.74 22.95
C TRP A 326 0.74 3.68 21.74
N LEU A 327 -0.45 4.03 21.23
CA LEU A 327 -0.56 4.92 20.07
C LEU A 327 0.06 6.32 20.32
N ASN A 328 0.14 6.78 21.56
CA ASN A 328 0.83 8.03 21.91
C ASN A 328 2.36 7.95 21.73
N THR A 329 2.96 6.76 21.62
CA THR A 329 4.40 6.60 21.38
C THR A 329 4.75 6.62 19.89
N LEU A 330 3.76 6.52 18.99
CA LEU A 330 3.97 6.67 17.56
C LEU A 330 4.26 8.12 17.21
N THR A 331 5.40 8.38 16.57
CA THR A 331 5.84 9.72 16.16
C THR A 331 6.56 9.68 14.81
N GLY A 332 6.75 10.86 14.19
CA GLY A 332 7.49 11.01 12.95
C GLY A 332 6.78 10.42 11.73
N VAL A 333 5.47 10.27 11.78
CA VAL A 333 4.68 9.78 10.64
C VAL A 333 4.53 10.90 9.61
N SER A 334 4.64 10.55 8.34
CA SER A 334 4.38 11.43 7.20
C SER A 334 2.98 11.16 6.64
N LEU A 335 2.28 12.21 6.21
CA LEU A 335 0.94 12.09 5.67
C LEU A 335 0.82 12.81 4.32
N GLY A 336 0.28 12.11 3.32
CA GLY A 336 -0.11 12.68 2.04
C GLY A 336 -1.64 12.75 1.87
N SER A 337 -2.12 13.72 1.11
CA SER A 337 -3.52 13.81 0.65
C SER A 337 -3.60 14.13 -0.84
N ASP A 338 -4.44 13.41 -1.58
CA ASP A 338 -4.60 13.60 -3.03
C ASP A 338 -5.31 14.92 -3.41
N ALA A 339 -6.04 15.53 -2.47
CA ALA A 339 -6.62 16.86 -2.57
C ALA A 339 -6.41 17.67 -1.28
N PHE A 340 -6.76 18.95 -1.30
CA PHE A 340 -6.62 19.83 -0.15
C PHE A 340 -7.43 19.38 1.07
N PHE A 341 -7.00 19.81 2.26
CA PHE A 341 -7.77 19.64 3.48
C PHE A 341 -8.79 20.79 3.64
N PRO A 342 -10.10 20.50 3.73
CA PRO A 342 -11.09 21.55 3.90
C PRO A 342 -11.02 22.23 5.27
N PHE A 343 -10.67 21.48 6.33
CA PHE A 343 -10.67 21.96 7.72
C PHE A 343 -9.56 21.31 8.55
N GLY A 344 -9.20 21.94 9.68
CA GLY A 344 -8.18 21.47 10.63
C GLY A 344 -8.52 20.14 11.34
N ASP A 345 -9.75 19.64 11.25
CA ASP A 345 -10.14 18.34 11.82
C ASP A 345 -9.36 17.15 11.25
N ASN A 346 -8.87 17.28 10.02
CA ASN A 346 -7.96 16.31 9.39
C ASN A 346 -6.62 16.28 10.11
N ILE A 347 -6.10 17.46 10.48
CA ILE A 347 -4.83 17.60 11.20
C ILE A 347 -4.99 17.09 12.63
N GLU A 348 -6.10 17.41 13.29
CA GLU A 348 -6.46 16.86 14.62
C GLU A 348 -6.51 15.32 14.61
N ARG A 349 -7.04 14.70 13.55
CA ARG A 349 -7.04 13.24 13.41
C ARG A 349 -5.64 12.70 13.13
N ALA A 350 -4.88 13.35 12.25
CA ALA A 350 -3.54 12.94 11.86
C ALA A 350 -2.58 12.94 13.06
N HIS A 351 -2.65 13.99 13.90
CA HIS A 351 -1.85 14.12 15.12
C HIS A 351 -1.99 12.90 16.05
N LYS A 352 -3.21 12.35 16.17
CA LYS A 352 -3.50 11.19 17.03
C LYS A 352 -2.82 9.88 16.59
N SER A 353 -2.29 9.85 15.36
CA SER A 353 -1.52 8.74 14.79
C SER A 353 -0.07 9.15 14.52
N GLY A 354 0.48 10.09 15.30
CA GLY A 354 1.90 10.41 15.28
C GLY A 354 2.40 11.24 14.09
N VAL A 355 1.49 11.82 13.30
CA VAL A 355 1.86 12.64 12.15
C VAL A 355 2.64 13.88 12.59
N THR A 356 3.76 14.11 11.92
CA THR A 356 4.66 15.27 12.13
C THR A 356 4.90 16.03 10.82
N TYR A 357 4.77 15.36 9.67
CA TYR A 357 5.05 15.90 8.35
C TYR A 357 3.85 15.68 7.42
N ILE A 358 3.45 16.70 6.68
CA ILE A 358 2.27 16.64 5.81
C ILE A 358 2.58 17.19 4.42
N ALA A 359 2.10 16.53 3.37
CA ALA A 359 2.06 17.07 2.01
C ALA A 359 0.61 17.06 1.50
N GLN A 360 0.15 18.22 1.04
CA GLN A 360 -1.18 18.40 0.47
C GLN A 360 -1.14 19.49 -0.61
N PRO A 361 -2.08 19.56 -1.56
CA PRO A 361 -1.99 20.50 -2.68
C PRO A 361 -2.03 21.98 -2.31
N GLY A 362 -2.70 22.34 -1.21
CA GLY A 362 -3.14 23.71 -0.93
C GLY A 362 -4.38 24.10 -1.75
N GLY A 363 -4.93 25.28 -1.49
CA GLY A 363 -6.06 25.85 -2.21
C GLY A 363 -7.42 25.71 -1.52
N SER A 364 -7.45 25.42 -0.22
CA SER A 364 -8.68 25.51 0.58
C SER A 364 -9.00 26.97 0.90
N VAL A 365 -10.29 27.33 0.93
CA VAL A 365 -10.74 28.63 1.47
C VAL A 365 -10.35 28.78 2.95
N ARG A 366 -10.11 27.67 3.65
CA ARG A 366 -9.74 27.61 5.06
C ARG A 366 -8.33 27.05 5.29
N ASP A 367 -7.41 27.28 4.34
CA ASP A 367 -6.00 26.91 4.53
C ASP A 367 -5.41 27.57 5.77
N ASP A 368 -5.83 28.80 6.11
CA ASP A 368 -5.45 29.50 7.34
C ASP A 368 -5.65 28.64 8.61
N HIS A 369 -6.83 28.05 8.74
CA HIS A 369 -7.20 27.20 9.88
C HIS A 369 -6.46 25.87 9.87
N VAL A 370 -6.19 25.31 8.69
CA VAL A 370 -5.38 24.08 8.55
C VAL A 370 -3.94 24.32 8.98
N ILE A 371 -3.34 25.44 8.52
CA ILE A 371 -1.97 25.86 8.86
C ILE A 371 -1.86 26.12 10.37
N GLU A 372 -2.79 26.89 10.95
CA GLU A 372 -2.83 27.15 12.39
C GLU A 372 -2.90 25.85 13.21
N THR A 373 -3.70 24.88 12.76
CA THR A 373 -3.80 23.58 13.43
C THR A 373 -2.50 22.78 13.34
N CYS A 374 -1.77 22.86 12.23
CA CYS A 374 -0.43 22.27 12.13
C CYS A 374 0.56 22.94 13.08
N ASP A 375 0.55 24.28 13.14
CA ASP A 375 1.45 25.06 14.00
C ASP A 375 1.21 24.79 15.48
N LYS A 376 -0.05 24.62 15.89
CA LYS A 376 -0.43 24.15 17.25
C LYS A 376 0.32 22.88 17.66
N TYR A 377 0.56 21.97 16.72
CA TYR A 377 1.25 20.70 16.95
C TYR A 377 2.71 20.69 16.47
N LYS A 378 3.25 21.85 16.05
CA LYS A 378 4.60 22.00 15.48
C LYS A 378 4.88 21.11 14.27
N MET A 379 3.85 20.75 13.51
CA MET A 379 3.99 19.95 12.30
C MET A 379 4.58 20.79 11.16
N ALA A 380 5.37 20.17 10.29
CA ALA A 380 5.77 20.77 9.03
C ALA A 380 4.80 20.35 7.92
N MET A 381 4.28 21.30 7.17
CA MET A 381 3.41 21.05 6.02
C MET A 381 4.03 21.62 4.75
N ALA A 382 3.96 20.87 3.66
CA ALA A 382 4.25 21.31 2.31
C ALA A 382 2.96 21.43 1.49
N PHE A 383 2.80 22.57 0.81
CA PHE A 383 1.85 22.76 -0.26
C PHE A 383 2.48 22.33 -1.58
N THR A 384 1.94 21.26 -2.19
CA THR A 384 2.53 20.66 -3.38
C THR A 384 2.06 21.32 -4.68
N GLY A 385 0.95 22.08 -4.64
CA GLY A 385 0.32 22.68 -5.83
C GLY A 385 -0.29 21.67 -6.80
N ILE A 386 -0.27 20.37 -6.49
CA ILE A 386 -0.71 19.31 -7.41
C ILE A 386 -1.82 18.46 -6.81
N ARG A 387 -2.88 18.19 -7.57
CA ARG A 387 -3.98 17.29 -7.21
C ARG A 387 -3.78 15.93 -7.87
N LEU A 388 -4.03 14.84 -7.12
CA LEU A 388 -3.72 13.47 -7.52
C LEU A 388 -4.96 12.58 -7.64
N PHE A 389 -6.04 13.08 -8.23
CA PHE A 389 -7.25 12.28 -8.41
C PHE A 389 -7.04 11.11 -9.39
N HIS A 390 -7.61 9.95 -9.06
CA HIS A 390 -7.53 8.72 -9.85
C HIS A 390 -8.87 7.96 -9.83
N HIS A 391 -9.43 7.67 -11.02
CA HIS A 391 -10.77 7.10 -11.22
C HIS A 391 -10.91 6.25 -12.50
#